data_AF-A0A4V1SE55-F1
#
_entry.id   AF-A0A4V1SE55-F1
#
_cell.length_a   1.000
_cell.length_b   1.000
_cell.length_c   1.000
_cell.angle_alpha   90.00
_cell.angle_beta   90.00
_cell.angle_gamma   90.00
#
_symmetry.space_group_name_H-M   'P 1'
#
loop_
_entity.id
_entity.type
_entity.pdbx_description
1 polymer ?
#
loop_
_entity_poly.entity_id
_entity_poly.type
_entity_poly.pdbx_seq_one_letter_code
_entity_poly.pdbx_strand_id
1 'polypeptide(L)'
;MQSVAAYFDVSDASQLNWAHRINTASKLEATLADDDIHVIEADIHFGAGDATPLVGESSDTAELDAATLIAAANRAGKAVKLDFQSPAAIEPTLTILRLLKPSTPVILHAEIFSLLSASNPAEAMEPDHFIRIIQHSCPTAVISLGWSLKRAHDADGRVEESLIQQIAIMLVQRLGPVNYGLEIRAGYTPGVGGLRAEQGAAVIFDPLPASPSPAHNIAHNVVQLVGRQRRVA
;
A
#
# COMPACT_ATOMS: atom_id res chain seq x y z
N MET A 1 17.87 8.29 -1.90
CA MET A 1 17.27 6.96 -1.71
C MET A 1 16.66 6.53 -3.03
N GLN A 2 16.95 5.31 -3.45
CA GLN A 2 16.46 4.72 -4.70
C GLN A 2 15.01 4.30 -4.52
N SER A 3 14.24 4.38 -5.59
CA SER A 3 12.85 4.03 -5.53
C SER A 3 12.58 2.54 -5.68
N VAL A 4 11.32 2.09 -5.54
CA VAL A 4 11.00 0.65 -5.68
C VAL A 4 11.30 0.17 -7.09
N ALA A 5 10.90 0.93 -8.11
CA ALA A 5 11.18 0.60 -9.50
C ALA A 5 12.69 0.55 -9.76
N ALA A 6 13.42 1.56 -9.31
CA ALA A 6 14.85 1.61 -9.49
C ALA A 6 15.57 0.49 -8.72
N TYR A 7 15.09 0.09 -7.53
CA TYR A 7 15.68 -1.03 -6.77
C TYR A 7 15.66 -2.34 -7.55
N PHE A 8 14.61 -2.56 -8.34
CA PHE A 8 14.44 -3.75 -9.20
C PHE A 8 14.91 -3.54 -10.65
N ASP A 9 15.58 -2.43 -10.95
CA ASP A 9 16.07 -2.08 -12.29
C ASP A 9 14.97 -2.12 -13.38
N VAL A 10 13.77 -1.64 -13.04
CA VAL A 10 12.65 -1.49 -13.99
C VAL A 10 12.35 -0.02 -14.26
N SER A 11 11.77 0.29 -15.43
CA SER A 11 11.53 1.68 -15.85
C SER A 11 10.54 2.41 -14.95
N ASP A 12 9.55 1.69 -14.44
CA ASP A 12 8.49 2.22 -13.59
C ASP A 12 7.81 1.09 -12.81
N ALA A 13 7.05 1.46 -11.79
CA ALA A 13 6.44 0.51 -10.87
C ALA A 13 5.33 -0.36 -11.51
N SER A 14 4.88 -0.07 -12.74
CA SER A 14 3.93 -0.92 -13.48
C SER A 14 4.54 -2.25 -13.92
N GLN A 15 5.87 -2.36 -13.94
CA GLN A 15 6.58 -3.59 -14.30
C GLN A 15 6.81 -4.52 -13.12
N LEU A 16 6.57 -4.06 -11.90
CA LEU A 16 6.70 -4.87 -10.70
C LEU A 16 5.56 -5.89 -10.61
N ASN A 17 5.89 -7.12 -10.21
CA ASN A 17 4.90 -8.14 -9.86
C ASN A 17 4.65 -8.14 -8.35
N TRP A 18 3.38 -8.19 -7.98
CA TRP A 18 2.91 -8.05 -6.61
C TRP A 18 2.22 -9.32 -6.14
N ALA A 19 2.52 -9.71 -4.91
CA ALA A 19 1.81 -10.74 -4.18
C ALA A 19 0.94 -10.07 -3.13
N HIS A 20 -0.39 -10.15 -3.27
CA HIS A 20 -1.32 -9.46 -2.39
C HIS A 20 -1.86 -10.37 -1.27
N ARG A 21 -2.10 -9.77 -0.10
CA ARG A 21 -2.71 -10.43 1.07
C ARG A 21 -1.97 -11.70 1.49
N ILE A 22 -0.66 -11.57 1.61
CA ILE A 22 0.26 -12.61 2.06
C ILE A 22 0.21 -12.67 3.58
N ASN A 23 -0.93 -13.15 4.08
CA ASN A 23 -1.28 -13.10 5.50
C ASN A 23 -1.05 -14.42 6.26
N THR A 24 -0.57 -15.47 5.58
CA THR A 24 -0.36 -16.80 6.18
C THR A 24 1.07 -17.27 5.97
N ALA A 25 1.54 -18.18 6.83
CA ALA A 25 2.89 -18.74 6.73
C ALA A 25 3.10 -19.45 5.38
N SER A 26 2.10 -20.21 4.92
CA SER A 26 2.14 -20.93 3.66
C SER A 26 2.26 -20.01 2.44
N LYS A 27 1.47 -18.93 2.41
CA LYS A 27 1.53 -17.94 1.33
C LYS A 27 2.87 -17.22 1.31
N LEU A 28 3.41 -16.89 2.50
CA LEU A 28 4.71 -16.27 2.61
C LEU A 28 5.80 -17.19 2.04
N GLU A 29 5.82 -18.46 2.44
CA GLU A 29 6.78 -19.45 1.91
C GLU A 29 6.72 -19.56 0.39
N ALA A 30 5.52 -19.75 -0.17
CA ALA A 30 5.32 -19.85 -1.62
C ALA A 30 5.76 -18.57 -2.35
N THR A 31 5.46 -17.40 -1.78
CA THR A 31 5.82 -16.10 -2.34
C THR A 31 7.33 -15.88 -2.32
N LEU A 32 8.02 -16.28 -1.23
CA LEU A 32 9.46 -16.15 -1.12
C LEU A 32 10.21 -17.03 -2.12
N ALA A 33 9.61 -18.18 -2.52
CA ALA A 33 10.17 -19.10 -3.50
C ALA A 33 9.93 -18.69 -4.96
N ASP A 34 9.06 -17.72 -5.24
CA ASP A 34 8.76 -17.23 -6.58
C ASP A 34 9.65 -16.02 -6.93
N ASP A 35 10.64 -16.22 -7.79
CA ASP A 35 11.58 -15.19 -8.24
C ASP A 35 10.90 -14.10 -9.11
N ASP A 36 9.74 -14.37 -9.71
CA ASP A 36 9.02 -13.37 -10.50
C ASP A 36 8.40 -12.28 -9.60
N ILE A 37 8.19 -12.57 -8.31
CA ILE A 37 7.51 -11.66 -7.37
C ILE A 37 8.51 -10.64 -6.80
N HIS A 38 8.19 -9.37 -6.96
CA HIS A 38 9.03 -8.26 -6.51
C HIS A 38 8.57 -7.70 -5.16
N VAL A 39 7.25 -7.58 -4.97
CA VAL A 39 6.66 -6.92 -3.79
C VAL A 39 5.68 -7.85 -3.08
N ILE A 40 5.85 -7.98 -1.76
CA ILE A 40 4.94 -8.70 -0.87
C ILE A 40 4.05 -7.68 -0.15
N GLU A 41 2.74 -7.74 -0.36
CA GLU A 41 1.75 -6.97 0.39
C GLU A 41 1.09 -7.86 1.45
N ALA A 42 1.05 -7.36 2.69
CA ALA A 42 0.40 -8.02 3.80
C ALA A 42 -0.37 -7.03 4.67
N ASP A 43 -1.48 -7.49 5.22
CA ASP A 43 -2.31 -6.75 6.14
C ASP A 43 -1.66 -6.75 7.52
N ILE A 44 -1.59 -5.58 8.17
CA ILE A 44 -0.99 -5.43 9.50
C ILE A 44 -2.07 -4.98 10.48
N HIS A 45 -2.25 -5.80 11.50
CA HIS A 45 -3.17 -5.57 12.60
C HIS A 45 -2.40 -5.43 13.92
N PHE A 46 -2.98 -4.65 14.84
CA PHE A 46 -2.57 -4.61 16.23
C PHE A 46 -3.78 -4.27 17.10
N GLY A 47 -4.23 -5.26 17.87
CA GLY A 47 -5.43 -5.22 18.69
C GLY A 47 -5.13 -5.17 20.19
N ALA A 48 -6.18 -4.99 20.97
CA ALA A 48 -6.09 -4.97 22.43
C ALA A 48 -5.73 -6.37 22.97
N GLY A 49 -4.51 -6.51 23.47
CA GLY A 49 -3.98 -7.77 24.00
C GLY A 49 -2.86 -8.39 23.16
N ASP A 50 -2.63 -7.86 21.95
CA ASP A 50 -1.50 -8.28 21.12
C ASP A 50 -0.19 -7.79 21.72
N ALA A 51 0.82 -8.67 21.76
CA ALA A 51 2.16 -8.33 22.22
C ALA A 51 3.00 -7.65 21.12
N THR A 52 2.65 -7.87 19.85
CA THR A 52 3.37 -7.38 18.66
C THR A 52 2.39 -7.18 17.50
N PRO A 53 2.67 -6.31 16.52
CA PRO A 53 1.94 -6.29 15.26
C PRO A 53 1.90 -7.65 14.59
N LEU A 54 0.70 -8.03 14.18
CA LEU A 54 0.37 -9.29 13.57
C LEU A 54 0.07 -9.09 12.08
N VAL A 55 0.31 -10.14 11.30
CA VAL A 55 0.02 -10.18 9.87
C VAL A 55 -1.34 -10.86 9.67
N GLY A 56 -2.29 -10.12 9.12
CA GLY A 56 -3.69 -10.52 8.95
C GLY A 56 -4.67 -9.40 9.24
N GLU A 57 -5.95 -9.67 9.00
CA GLU A 57 -7.05 -8.72 9.26
C GLU A 57 -7.45 -8.66 10.74
N SER A 58 -7.18 -9.73 11.50
CA SER A 58 -7.47 -9.83 12.93
C SER A 58 -6.56 -10.83 13.64
N SER A 59 -6.43 -10.70 14.97
CA SER A 59 -5.61 -11.59 15.79
C SER A 59 -6.04 -13.06 15.74
N ASP A 60 -7.34 -13.34 15.58
CA ASP A 60 -7.88 -14.71 15.56
C ASP A 60 -7.37 -15.56 14.39
N THR A 61 -6.91 -14.91 13.32
CA THR A 61 -6.48 -15.55 12.07
C THR A 61 -5.00 -15.35 11.76
N ALA A 62 -4.28 -14.61 12.61
CA ALA A 62 -2.89 -14.28 12.40
C ALA A 62 -1.98 -15.46 12.74
N GLU A 63 -1.20 -15.90 11.75
CA GLU A 63 -0.20 -16.96 11.90
C GLU A 63 1.22 -16.42 12.04
N LEU A 64 1.41 -15.13 11.77
CA LEU A 64 2.70 -14.48 11.59
C LEU A 64 2.71 -13.13 12.30
N ASP A 65 3.86 -12.75 12.86
CA ASP A 65 4.12 -11.37 13.26
C ASP A 65 4.76 -10.56 12.13
N ALA A 66 4.61 -9.23 12.20
CA ALA A 66 5.14 -8.32 11.19
C ALA A 66 6.68 -8.37 11.09
N ALA A 67 7.38 -8.61 12.20
CA ALA A 67 8.84 -8.68 12.22
C ALA A 67 9.36 -9.88 11.39
N THR A 68 8.69 -11.02 11.49
CA THR A 68 8.99 -12.24 10.76
C THR A 68 8.80 -12.03 9.26
N LEU A 69 7.66 -11.44 8.85
CA LEU A 69 7.38 -11.08 7.47
C LEU A 69 8.47 -10.15 6.89
N ILE A 70 8.73 -9.02 7.56
CA ILE A 70 9.69 -8.01 7.10
C ILE A 70 11.09 -8.61 6.98
N ALA A 71 11.53 -9.38 7.98
CA ALA A 71 12.84 -10.01 7.96
C ALA A 71 12.97 -11.05 6.84
N ALA A 72 11.91 -11.82 6.57
CA ALA A 72 11.90 -12.82 5.51
C ALA A 72 11.92 -12.17 4.11
N ALA A 73 11.07 -11.17 3.86
CA ALA A 73 11.05 -10.41 2.63
C ALA A 73 12.41 -9.75 2.36
N ASN A 74 12.99 -9.11 3.39
CA ASN A 74 14.29 -8.46 3.27
C ASN A 74 15.43 -9.44 2.93
N ARG A 75 15.43 -10.64 3.51
CA ARG A 75 16.42 -11.68 3.17
C ARG A 75 16.27 -12.19 1.75
N ALA A 76 15.05 -12.25 1.23
CA ALA A 76 14.77 -12.67 -0.13
C ALA A 76 14.95 -11.55 -1.18
N GLY A 77 15.39 -10.35 -0.78
CA GLY A 77 15.54 -9.22 -1.70
C GLY A 77 14.20 -8.67 -2.23
N LYS A 78 13.09 -8.99 -1.56
CA LYS A 78 11.75 -8.54 -1.97
C LYS A 78 11.36 -7.30 -1.18
N ALA A 79 10.68 -6.37 -1.84
CA ALA A 79 10.09 -5.22 -1.16
C ALA A 79 8.86 -5.67 -0.36
N VAL A 80 8.54 -4.95 0.71
CA VAL A 80 7.36 -5.23 1.54
C VAL A 80 6.43 -4.03 1.59
N LYS A 81 5.14 -4.24 1.31
CA LYS A 81 4.05 -3.30 1.53
C LYS A 81 3.26 -3.72 2.76
N LEU A 82 3.23 -2.84 3.75
CA LEU A 82 2.52 -3.03 5.01
C LEU A 82 1.19 -2.26 4.92
N ASP A 83 0.08 -2.98 4.77
CA ASP A 83 -1.28 -2.43 4.68
C ASP A 83 -1.88 -2.35 6.09
N PHE A 84 -1.88 -1.15 6.69
CA PHE A 84 -2.33 -0.96 8.06
C PHE A 84 -3.86 -1.01 8.16
N GLN A 85 -4.35 -2.07 8.81
CA GLN A 85 -5.78 -2.28 9.08
C GLN A 85 -6.26 -1.50 10.32
N SER A 86 -5.35 -1.01 11.16
CA SER A 86 -5.68 -0.16 12.30
C SER A 86 -4.61 0.91 12.56
N PRO A 87 -4.98 2.11 13.05
CA PRO A 87 -4.00 3.12 13.46
C PRO A 87 -3.05 2.64 14.56
N ALA A 88 -3.54 1.77 15.46
CA ALA A 88 -2.77 1.24 16.57
C ALA A 88 -1.54 0.42 16.13
N ALA A 89 -1.54 -0.12 14.92
CA ALA A 89 -0.45 -0.92 14.39
C ALA A 89 0.77 -0.10 13.93
N ILE A 90 0.60 1.19 13.65
CA ILE A 90 1.61 2.02 12.98
C ILE A 90 2.88 2.17 13.82
N GLU A 91 2.78 2.75 15.02
CA GLU A 91 3.95 3.05 15.85
C GLU A 91 4.73 1.77 16.26
N PRO A 92 4.07 0.68 16.68
CA PRO A 92 4.76 -0.57 16.95
C PRO A 92 5.48 -1.14 15.72
N THR A 93 4.86 -1.05 14.54
CA THR A 93 5.47 -1.53 13.28
C THR A 93 6.67 -0.67 12.87
N LEU A 94 6.57 0.65 13.02
CA LEU A 94 7.70 1.55 12.79
C LEU A 94 8.86 1.27 13.76
N THR A 95 8.55 0.86 15.00
CA THR A 95 9.59 0.42 15.96
C THR A 95 10.30 -0.83 15.46
N ILE A 96 9.57 -1.82 14.94
CA ILE A 96 10.15 -3.01 14.29
C ILE A 96 11.04 -2.60 13.12
N LEU A 97 10.58 -1.71 12.23
CA LEU A 97 11.36 -1.25 11.08
C LEU A 97 12.67 -0.55 11.48
N ARG A 98 12.66 0.27 12.54
CA ARG A 98 13.88 0.91 13.06
C ARG A 98 14.87 -0.09 13.65
N LEU A 99 14.39 -1.19 14.21
CA LEU A 99 15.23 -2.27 14.74
C LEU A 99 15.81 -3.13 13.62
N LEU A 100 14.98 -3.53 12.65
CA LEU A 100 15.38 -4.41 11.56
C LEU A 100 16.22 -3.71 10.49
N LYS A 101 15.98 -2.42 10.23
CA LYS A 101 16.66 -1.61 9.20
C LYS A 101 16.79 -2.36 7.86
N PRO A 102 15.66 -2.74 7.24
CA PRO A 102 15.69 -3.48 5.98
C PRO A 102 16.46 -2.70 4.91
N SER A 103 17.24 -3.43 4.11
CA SER A 103 17.95 -2.92 2.93
C SER A 103 17.08 -2.92 1.67
N THR A 104 15.95 -3.62 1.72
CA THR A 104 14.91 -3.65 0.69
C THR A 104 13.92 -2.50 0.87
N PRO A 105 13.23 -2.06 -0.20
CA PRO A 105 12.20 -1.04 -0.08
C PRO A 105 11.03 -1.46 0.84
N VAL A 106 10.59 -0.53 1.69
CA VAL A 106 9.41 -0.68 2.53
C VAL A 106 8.37 0.33 2.09
N ILE A 107 7.17 -0.15 1.81
CA ILE A 107 6.01 0.65 1.45
C ILE A 107 5.03 0.62 2.63
N LEU A 108 4.64 1.78 3.13
CA LEU A 108 3.71 1.92 4.23
C LEU A 108 2.37 2.39 3.67
N HIS A 109 1.36 1.53 3.72
CA HIS A 109 0.04 1.78 3.16
C HIS A 109 -1.00 1.96 4.25
N ALA A 110 -1.87 2.95 4.09
CA ALA A 110 -3.08 3.06 4.89
C ALA A 110 -4.21 3.68 4.07
N GLU A 111 -5.44 3.20 4.28
CA GLU A 111 -6.65 3.85 3.76
C GLU A 111 -6.97 5.10 4.59
N ILE A 112 -6.45 6.24 4.14
CA ILE A 112 -6.58 7.53 4.85
C ILE A 112 -7.78 8.36 4.37
N PHE A 113 -8.35 8.03 3.21
CA PHE A 113 -9.48 8.75 2.65
C PHE A 113 -10.60 7.78 2.27
N SER A 114 -11.38 7.40 3.28
CA SER A 114 -12.61 6.67 3.05
C SER A 114 -13.78 7.64 2.88
N LEU A 115 -14.32 7.74 1.67
CA LEU A 115 -15.62 8.40 1.45
C LEU A 115 -16.79 7.52 1.93
N LEU A 116 -16.49 6.29 2.35
CA LEU A 116 -17.32 5.49 3.21
C LEU A 116 -16.95 5.90 4.65
N SER A 117 -17.84 6.57 5.36
CA SER A 117 -17.64 6.81 6.80
C SER A 117 -17.20 5.49 7.44
N ALA A 118 -16.04 5.47 8.10
CA ALA A 118 -15.70 4.35 8.97
C ALA A 118 -16.91 4.14 9.90
N SER A 119 -17.37 2.90 10.03
CA SER A 119 -18.48 2.55 10.92
C SER A 119 -18.21 3.05 12.35
N ASN A 120 -16.92 3.19 12.70
CA ASN A 120 -16.41 3.74 13.93
C ASN A 120 -15.34 4.83 13.64
N PRO A 121 -15.57 6.11 13.98
CA PRO A 121 -14.58 7.18 13.80
C PRO A 121 -13.27 6.94 14.58
N ALA A 122 -13.29 6.17 15.66
CA ALA A 122 -12.09 5.87 16.44
C ALA A 122 -11.12 4.89 15.73
N GLU A 123 -11.60 4.16 14.73
CA GLU A 123 -10.81 3.23 13.92
C GLU A 123 -10.35 3.88 12.59
N ALA A 124 -10.83 5.09 12.30
CA ALA A 124 -10.45 5.80 11.08
C ALA A 124 -8.98 6.25 11.14
N MET A 125 -8.27 6.06 10.04
CA MET A 125 -6.91 6.55 9.89
C MET A 125 -6.93 8.05 9.63
N GLU A 126 -6.42 8.85 10.58
CA GLU A 126 -6.27 10.29 10.40
C GLU A 126 -5.09 10.60 9.44
N PRO A 127 -5.33 11.18 8.25
CA PRO A 127 -4.30 11.40 7.24
C PRO A 127 -3.06 12.14 7.76
N ASP A 128 -3.26 13.24 8.46
CA ASP A 128 -2.17 14.09 8.95
C ASP A 128 -1.35 13.41 10.05
N HIS A 129 -1.99 12.55 10.83
CA HIS A 129 -1.31 11.77 11.85
C HIS A 129 -0.40 10.71 11.20
N PHE A 130 -0.94 9.92 10.26
CA PHE A 130 -0.21 8.90 9.52
C PHE A 130 1.03 9.47 8.81
N ILE A 131 0.82 10.53 8.03
CA ILE A 131 1.86 11.22 7.27
C ILE A 131 2.98 11.70 8.19
N ARG A 132 2.62 12.45 9.25
CA ARG A 132 3.59 13.06 10.16
C ARG A 132 4.43 12.00 10.87
N ILE A 133 3.79 10.92 11.33
CA ILE A 133 4.49 9.84 12.03
C ILE A 133 5.49 9.14 11.11
N ILE A 134 5.11 8.84 9.87
CA ILE A 134 6.02 8.17 8.93
C ILE A 134 7.20 9.05 8.58
N GLN A 135 6.96 10.32 8.24
CA GLN A 135 8.02 11.27 7.91
C GLN A 135 9.04 11.42 9.03
N HIS A 136 8.60 11.40 10.29
CA HIS A 136 9.48 11.46 11.45
C HIS A 136 10.21 10.13 11.71
N SER A 137 9.53 9.01 11.52
CA SER A 137 9.94 7.70 12.06
C SER A 137 10.65 6.80 11.07
N CYS A 138 10.29 6.91 9.79
CA CYS A 138 10.82 6.14 8.68
C CYS A 138 10.86 7.04 7.43
N PRO A 139 11.73 8.07 7.42
CA PRO A 139 11.83 9.00 6.29
C PRO A 139 12.27 8.33 4.98
N THR A 140 12.74 7.08 5.07
CA THR A 140 13.13 6.24 3.95
C THR A 140 12.02 5.30 3.46
N ALA A 141 10.86 5.26 4.11
CA ALA A 141 9.73 4.48 3.61
C ALA A 141 9.11 5.14 2.39
N VAL A 142 8.60 4.31 1.49
CA VAL A 142 7.66 4.75 0.47
C VAL A 142 6.29 4.86 1.14
N ILE A 143 5.67 6.04 1.07
CA ILE A 143 4.29 6.19 1.56
C ILE A 143 3.36 5.74 0.42
N SER A 144 2.37 4.92 0.73
CA SER A 144 1.23 4.59 -0.12
C SER A 144 -0.04 4.99 0.62
N LEU A 145 -0.95 5.68 -0.04
CA LEU A 145 -2.13 6.24 0.61
C LEU A 145 -3.35 5.68 -0.12
N GLY A 146 -4.27 5.01 0.56
CA GLY A 146 -5.46 4.47 -0.06
C GLY A 146 -6.64 5.46 -0.04
N TRP A 147 -7.43 5.45 -1.12
CA TRP A 147 -8.75 6.07 -1.19
C TRP A 147 -9.81 5.03 -1.48
N SER A 148 -10.87 5.03 -0.68
CA SER A 148 -12.07 4.24 -0.93
C SER A 148 -13.21 5.19 -1.31
N LEU A 149 -13.51 5.30 -2.62
CA LEU A 149 -14.53 6.20 -3.15
C LEU A 149 -15.91 5.53 -3.18
N LYS A 150 -16.94 6.16 -2.57
CA LYS A 150 -18.35 5.80 -2.78
C LYS A 150 -18.92 6.64 -3.93
N ARG A 151 -19.16 6.02 -5.10
CA ARG A 151 -19.91 6.59 -6.24
C ARG A 151 -19.33 7.86 -6.89
N ALA A 152 -18.11 7.78 -7.41
CA ALA A 152 -17.66 8.72 -8.45
C ALA A 152 -16.99 7.89 -9.55
N HIS A 153 -17.80 7.25 -10.38
CA HIS A 153 -17.35 6.45 -11.50
C HIS A 153 -18.03 6.93 -12.77
N ASP A 154 -17.34 6.84 -13.90
CA ASP A 154 -17.98 6.84 -15.21
C ASP A 154 -18.85 5.58 -15.38
N ALA A 155 -19.53 5.44 -16.52
CA ALA A 155 -20.43 4.31 -16.78
C ALA A 155 -19.74 2.92 -16.68
N ASP A 156 -18.40 2.88 -16.70
CA ASP A 156 -17.57 1.67 -16.68
C ASP A 156 -16.95 1.37 -15.30
N GLY A 157 -17.23 2.18 -14.26
CA GLY A 157 -16.63 1.94 -12.94
C GLY A 157 -15.20 2.46 -12.79
N ARG A 158 -14.74 3.36 -13.68
CA ARG A 158 -13.41 3.97 -13.59
C ARG A 158 -13.47 5.31 -12.86
N VAL A 159 -12.47 5.57 -12.04
CA VAL A 159 -12.21 6.91 -11.51
C VAL A 159 -11.74 7.79 -12.65
N GLU A 160 -12.31 8.98 -12.76
CA GLU A 160 -11.87 9.96 -13.76
C GLU A 160 -10.38 10.31 -13.56
N GLU A 161 -9.61 10.28 -14.65
CA GLU A 161 -8.18 10.62 -14.64
C GLU A 161 -7.90 12.02 -14.08
N SER A 162 -8.83 12.96 -14.30
CA SER A 162 -8.82 14.31 -13.74
C SER A 162 -8.83 14.32 -12.21
N LEU A 163 -9.57 13.40 -11.58
CA LEU A 163 -9.64 13.25 -10.13
C LEU A 163 -8.34 12.63 -9.59
N ILE A 164 -7.80 11.62 -10.29
CA ILE A 164 -6.49 11.03 -9.99
C ILE A 164 -5.40 12.12 -9.97
N GLN A 165 -5.38 12.98 -10.99
CA GLN A 165 -4.42 14.08 -11.10
C GLN A 165 -4.58 15.13 -9.99
N GLN A 166 -5.81 15.53 -9.67
CA GLN A 166 -6.08 16.50 -8.60
C GLN A 166 -5.61 15.98 -7.24
N ILE A 167 -5.91 14.72 -6.93
CA ILE A 167 -5.51 14.08 -5.66
C ILE A 167 -3.98 13.99 -5.59
N ALA A 168 -3.33 13.55 -6.67
CA ALA A 168 -1.88 13.50 -6.73
C ALA A 168 -1.25 14.86 -6.43
N ILE A 169 -1.71 15.93 -7.11
CA ILE A 169 -1.21 17.30 -6.88
C ILE A 169 -1.41 17.75 -5.43
N MET A 170 -2.59 17.52 -4.85
CA MET A 170 -2.89 17.89 -3.46
C MET A 170 -1.92 17.22 -2.47
N LEU A 171 -1.60 15.95 -2.69
CA LEU A 171 -0.68 15.22 -1.82
C LEU A 171 0.75 15.68 -2.00
N VAL A 172 1.20 15.95 -3.23
CA VAL A 172 2.55 16.49 -3.44
C VAL A 172 2.72 17.79 -2.67
N GLN A 173 1.72 18.66 -2.74
CA GLN A 173 1.74 19.94 -2.05
C GLN A 173 1.72 19.79 -0.52
N ARG A 174 0.95 18.83 0.01
CA ARG A 174 0.80 18.61 1.46
C ARG A 174 1.99 17.85 2.07
N LEU A 175 2.54 16.90 1.34
CA LEU A 175 3.60 16.00 1.82
C LEU A 175 5.01 16.60 1.62
N GLY A 176 5.19 17.51 0.67
CA GLY A 176 6.51 17.96 0.23
C GLY A 176 7.26 16.88 -0.55
N PRO A 177 8.59 16.99 -0.72
CA PRO A 177 9.40 16.01 -1.45
C PRO A 177 9.54 14.73 -0.63
N VAL A 178 8.66 13.77 -0.89
CA VAL A 178 8.76 12.39 -0.40
C VAL A 178 8.72 11.44 -1.59
N ASN A 179 9.37 10.29 -1.46
CA ASN A 179 9.27 9.20 -2.42
C ASN A 179 8.01 8.40 -2.09
N TYR A 180 6.83 8.80 -2.58
CA TYR A 180 5.57 8.09 -2.33
C TYR A 180 5.03 7.47 -3.60
N GLY A 181 4.58 6.21 -3.50
CA GLY A 181 3.68 5.63 -4.48
C GLY A 181 2.27 6.11 -4.14
N LEU A 182 1.45 6.50 -5.12
CA LEU A 182 0.10 6.96 -4.79
C LEU A 182 -0.85 5.81 -4.45
N GLU A 183 -1.28 4.93 -5.35
CA GLU A 183 -2.35 3.93 -5.13
C GLU A 183 -3.77 4.48 -4.86
N ILE A 184 -4.69 4.32 -5.82
CA ILE A 184 -6.08 4.81 -5.71
C ILE A 184 -7.05 3.61 -5.78
N ARG A 185 -7.42 3.06 -4.63
CA ARG A 185 -8.31 1.88 -4.56
C ARG A 185 -9.80 2.20 -4.79
N ALA A 186 -10.19 2.33 -6.05
CA ALA A 186 -11.59 2.61 -6.38
C ALA A 186 -12.44 1.33 -6.54
N GLY A 187 -13.07 0.84 -5.47
CA GLY A 187 -13.94 -0.33 -5.55
C GLY A 187 -15.27 -0.10 -6.31
N TYR A 188 -15.67 -1.09 -7.14
CA TYR A 188 -17.04 -1.27 -7.63
C TYR A 188 -17.68 -2.46 -6.89
N THR A 189 -18.85 -2.26 -6.28
CA THR A 189 -19.73 -3.37 -5.88
C THR A 189 -20.97 -3.32 -6.76
N PRO A 190 -21.09 -4.15 -7.81
CA PRO A 190 -22.38 -4.32 -8.47
C PRO A 190 -23.33 -4.96 -7.48
N GLY A 191 -24.48 -4.34 -7.27
CA GLY A 191 -25.60 -5.02 -6.65
C GLY A 191 -26.04 -6.20 -7.51
N VAL A 192 -26.17 -7.36 -6.87
CA VAL A 192 -26.79 -8.62 -7.34
C VAL A 192 -25.93 -9.43 -8.33
N GLY A 193 -25.33 -10.54 -7.85
CA GLY A 193 -24.73 -11.55 -8.74
C GLY A 193 -23.44 -12.25 -8.29
N GLY A 194 -23.16 -12.40 -6.99
CA GLY A 194 -22.33 -13.49 -6.45
C GLY A 194 -20.83 -13.59 -6.81
N LEU A 195 -20.28 -12.77 -7.71
CA LEU A 195 -18.85 -12.80 -8.04
C LEU A 195 -18.19 -11.48 -7.62
N ARG A 196 -17.54 -11.53 -6.46
CA ARG A 196 -16.76 -10.44 -5.87
C ARG A 196 -15.40 -10.34 -6.56
N ALA A 197 -15.24 -9.38 -7.47
CA ALA A 197 -13.93 -8.93 -7.92
C ALA A 197 -13.85 -7.42 -7.74
N GLU A 198 -13.13 -6.98 -6.70
CA GLU A 198 -12.75 -5.58 -6.55
C GLU A 198 -11.79 -5.22 -7.68
N GLN A 199 -12.15 -4.20 -8.47
CA GLN A 199 -11.26 -3.62 -9.47
C GLN A 199 -10.61 -2.39 -8.86
N GLY A 200 -9.36 -2.50 -8.40
CA GLY A 200 -8.57 -1.36 -7.92
C GLY A 200 -7.60 -0.84 -9.00
N ALA A 201 -7.24 0.44 -8.94
CA ALA A 201 -6.16 1.02 -9.74
C ALA A 201 -5.03 1.48 -8.81
N ALA A 202 -3.78 1.06 -9.04
CA ALA A 202 -2.66 1.57 -8.27
C ALA A 202 -1.87 2.54 -9.13
N VAL A 203 -1.86 3.83 -8.78
CA VAL A 203 -0.98 4.80 -9.46
C VAL A 203 0.26 4.95 -8.62
N ILE A 204 1.39 4.36 -9.00
CA ILE A 204 2.61 4.48 -8.22
C ILE A 204 3.48 5.51 -8.91
N PHE A 205 3.52 6.73 -8.38
CA PHE A 205 4.39 7.74 -8.95
C PHE A 205 5.79 7.59 -8.40
N ASP A 206 6.78 7.60 -9.28
CA ASP A 206 8.13 7.31 -8.83
C ASP A 206 9.25 7.87 -9.73
N PRO A 207 10.10 8.79 -9.23
CA PRO A 207 9.79 9.80 -8.20
C PRO A 207 8.90 10.90 -8.76
N LEU A 208 8.06 11.52 -7.93
CA LEU A 208 7.34 12.71 -8.38
C LEU A 208 8.30 13.90 -8.53
N PRO A 209 8.17 14.70 -9.60
CA PRO A 209 8.92 15.94 -9.70
C PRO A 209 8.57 16.84 -8.52
N ALA A 210 9.56 17.58 -8.00
CA ALA A 210 9.39 18.48 -6.86
C ALA A 210 8.32 19.58 -7.06
N SER A 211 7.84 19.75 -8.29
CA SER A 211 6.73 20.63 -8.64
C SER A 211 5.93 20.03 -9.80
N PRO A 212 4.97 19.12 -9.52
CA PRO A 212 4.08 18.62 -10.54
C PRO A 212 3.16 19.77 -10.97
N SER A 213 3.30 20.20 -12.22
CA SER A 213 2.36 21.14 -12.83
C SER A 213 1.17 20.38 -13.42
N PRO A 214 -0.02 20.98 -13.53
CA PRO A 214 -1.16 20.38 -14.25
C PRO A 214 -0.85 20.00 -15.71
N ALA A 215 0.22 20.56 -16.29
CA ALA A 215 0.68 20.24 -17.65
C ALA A 215 1.58 18.99 -17.70
N HIS A 216 2.05 18.48 -16.57
CA HIS A 216 2.80 17.23 -16.51
C HIS A 216 1.79 16.08 -16.42
N ASN A 217 1.60 15.37 -17.53
CA ASN A 217 0.73 14.21 -17.54
C ASN A 217 1.39 13.08 -16.72
N ILE A 218 0.95 12.92 -15.48
CA ILE A 218 1.42 11.87 -14.57
C ILE A 218 0.81 10.49 -14.88
N ALA A 219 -0.10 10.39 -15.86
CA ALA A 219 -0.82 9.16 -16.20
C ALA A 219 0.06 8.04 -16.79
N HIS A 220 1.30 8.34 -17.20
CA HIS A 220 2.25 7.32 -17.63
C HIS A 220 2.62 6.32 -16.51
N ASN A 221 2.31 6.64 -15.24
CA ASN A 221 2.59 5.80 -14.07
C ASN A 221 1.35 5.10 -13.47
N VAL A 222 0.25 5.01 -14.24
CA VAL A 222 -0.99 4.34 -13.79
C VAL A 222 -0.88 2.83 -14.01
N VAL A 223 -0.82 2.06 -12.93
CA VAL A 223 -0.86 0.59 -12.97
C VAL A 223 -2.28 0.11 -12.74
N GLN A 224 -2.90 -0.47 -13.76
CA GLN A 224 -4.20 -1.13 -13.58
C GLN A 224 -3.98 -2.52 -12.98
N LEU A 225 -4.36 -2.71 -11.70
CA LEU A 225 -4.15 -3.98 -10.99
C LEU A 225 -5.01 -5.14 -11.53
N VAL A 226 -6.00 -4.85 -12.39
CA VAL A 226 -7.01 -5.80 -12.86
C VAL A 226 -6.44 -6.92 -13.74
N GLY A 227 -5.22 -6.78 -14.29
CA GLY A 227 -4.63 -7.76 -15.21
C GLY A 227 -3.46 -8.60 -14.67
N ARG A 228 -2.96 -8.33 -13.45
CA ARG A 228 -1.71 -8.93 -12.95
C ARG A 228 -1.81 -9.48 -11.51
N GLN A 229 -3.02 -9.75 -11.02
CA GLN A 229 -3.22 -10.48 -9.78
C GLN A 229 -2.83 -11.96 -9.98
N ARG A 230 -1.60 -12.34 -9.63
CA ARG A 230 -1.33 -13.75 -9.32
C ARG A 230 -1.84 -14.00 -7.91
N ARG A 231 -3.02 -14.61 -7.78
CA ARG A 231 -3.38 -15.26 -6.51
C ARG A 231 -2.47 -16.46 -6.37
N VAL A 232 -1.46 -16.35 -5.52
CA VAL A 232 -0.67 -17.52 -5.09
C VAL A 232 -1.66 -18.44 -4.39
N ALA A 233 -1.78 -19.68 -4.92
CA ALA A 233 -2.71 -20.69 -4.42
C ALA A 233 -2.30 -21.18 -3.03
#